data_AF-A0A437QDL7-F1
#
_entry.id   AF-A0A437QDL7-F1
#
_cell.length_a   1.000
_cell.length_b   1.000
_cell.length_c   1.000
_cell.angle_alpha   90.00
_cell.angle_beta   90.00
_cell.angle_gamma   90.00
#
_symmetry.space_group_name_H-M   'P 1'
#
loop_
_entity.id
_entity.type
_entity.pdbx_description
1 polymer ?
#
loop_
_entity_poly.entity_id
_entity_poly.type
_entity_poly.pdbx_seq_one_letter_code
_entity_poly.pdbx_strand_id
1 'polypeptide(L)'
;MKHLIQTVYSVLLCTAFAQSISAAELLVGKVCPVIYDKQALGILVFSREWYHDSRHNAAYTPRDNATGVGLEIHLFPSRQGHLQHGNFAQCDQYRVIQVRHTNARLIPPERSVQIDVPDGFLHPFYDAAPLEHGYNSHQTPIDSRDKPWQGRHSRASEVAVYDTPYISDGYGIEGQDIFVGFETCAVCTRNQRYDTILACGTWGYQRDYLGGMTGWTEPEFHPVKCSNTPSAQFQQALHESTRIDYSYWLDWRTE
;
A
#
# COMPACT_ATOMS: atom_id res chain seq x y z
N MET A 1 -29.17 75.83 -6.14
CA MET A 1 -29.06 75.53 -7.58
C MET A 1 -27.68 75.00 -7.86
N LYS A 2 -27.53 73.90 -8.64
CA LYS A 2 -26.27 73.44 -9.32
C LYS A 2 -25.10 73.04 -8.38
N HIS A 3 -24.30 71.99 -8.59
CA HIS A 3 -24.31 70.75 -9.39
C HIS A 3 -23.53 69.71 -8.53
N LEU A 4 -23.93 68.44 -8.41
CA LEU A 4 -23.62 67.29 -9.29
C LEU A 4 -22.11 66.97 -9.45
N ILE A 5 -21.76 65.66 -9.38
CA ILE A 5 -20.50 64.91 -9.69
C ILE A 5 -20.16 64.00 -8.46
N GLN A 6 -20.45 62.69 -8.49
CA GLN A 6 -19.55 61.56 -8.85
C GLN A 6 -18.36 61.41 -7.86
N THR A 7 -17.83 60.27 -7.42
CA THR A 7 -17.96 58.80 -7.67
C THR A 7 -17.24 58.07 -6.50
N VAL A 8 -17.27 56.75 -6.22
CA VAL A 8 -17.80 55.53 -6.89
C VAL A 8 -18.19 54.45 -5.84
N TYR A 9 -18.66 53.30 -6.31
CA TYR A 9 -18.92 52.04 -5.57
C TYR A 9 -17.80 51.57 -4.61
N SER A 10 -18.21 50.94 -3.50
CA SER A 10 -17.45 49.87 -2.84
C SER A 10 -18.41 48.86 -2.20
N VAL A 11 -19.10 48.10 -3.07
CA VAL A 11 -19.70 46.83 -2.65
C VAL A 11 -18.52 45.88 -2.44
N LEU A 12 -18.14 45.68 -1.18
CA LEU A 12 -17.10 44.72 -0.84
C LEU A 12 -17.67 43.32 -1.09
N LEU A 13 -17.43 42.81 -2.29
CA LEU A 13 -17.83 41.49 -2.72
C LEU A 13 -17.01 40.49 -1.90
N CYS A 14 -17.55 40.08 -0.75
CA CYS A 14 -16.94 39.07 0.10
C CYS A 14 -17.12 37.70 -0.58
N THR A 15 -16.34 37.49 -1.65
CA THR A 15 -16.21 36.20 -2.31
C THR A 15 -15.59 35.25 -1.30
N ALA A 16 -16.46 34.53 -0.58
CA ALA A 16 -16.06 33.36 0.15
C ALA A 16 -15.35 32.44 -0.85
N PHE A 17 -14.03 32.32 -0.71
CA PHE A 17 -13.29 31.25 -1.34
C PHE A 17 -13.79 29.96 -0.71
N ALA A 18 -14.86 29.41 -1.28
CA ALA A 18 -15.16 28.01 -1.19
C ALA A 18 -14.00 27.27 -1.84
N GLN A 19 -12.91 27.10 -1.09
CA GLN A 19 -11.92 26.09 -1.39
C GLN A 19 -12.69 24.79 -1.40
N SER A 20 -12.95 24.28 -2.61
CA SER A 20 -13.43 22.93 -2.79
C SER A 20 -12.37 22.01 -2.20
N ILE A 21 -12.62 21.57 -0.96
CA ILE A 21 -11.93 20.41 -0.37
C ILE A 21 -12.40 19.19 -1.16
N SER A 22 -11.90 19.09 -2.39
CA SER A 22 -11.88 17.86 -3.13
C SER A 22 -10.93 16.97 -2.36
N ALA A 23 -11.48 16.12 -1.49
CA ALA A 23 -10.74 14.98 -1.00
C ALA A 23 -10.34 14.19 -2.25
N ALA A 24 -9.04 14.16 -2.58
CA ALA A 24 -8.59 13.48 -3.78
C ALA A 24 -9.01 12.01 -3.67
N GLU A 25 -9.92 11.60 -4.54
CA GLU A 25 -10.55 10.29 -4.48
C GLU A 25 -9.48 9.20 -4.60
N LEU A 26 -9.62 8.12 -3.83
CA LEU A 26 -8.74 6.95 -3.96
C LEU A 26 -8.96 6.37 -5.37
N LEU A 27 -7.97 6.52 -6.25
CA LEU A 27 -8.04 5.92 -7.58
C LEU A 27 -7.91 4.41 -7.43
N VAL A 28 -9.02 3.67 -7.56
CA VAL A 28 -9.05 2.22 -7.39
C VAL A 28 -8.47 1.51 -8.62
N GLY A 29 -7.48 0.65 -8.43
CA GLY A 29 -6.89 -0.19 -9.48
C GLY A 29 -7.41 -1.63 -9.42
N LYS A 30 -7.42 -2.24 -8.23
CA LYS A 30 -7.93 -3.59 -8.01
C LYS A 30 -8.76 -3.69 -6.73
N VAL A 31 -9.76 -4.55 -6.76
CA VAL A 31 -10.55 -4.93 -5.58
C VAL A 31 -10.53 -6.44 -5.44
N CYS A 32 -10.02 -6.93 -4.32
CA CYS A 32 -10.05 -8.34 -3.93
C CYS A 32 -11.14 -8.55 -2.87
N PRO A 33 -12.03 -9.55 -3.02
CA PRO A 33 -13.05 -9.84 -2.01
C PRO A 33 -12.38 -10.39 -0.74
N VAL A 34 -12.89 -10.00 0.44
CA VAL A 34 -12.41 -10.52 1.73
C VAL A 34 -13.50 -11.43 2.27
N ILE A 35 -13.17 -12.72 2.39
CA ILE A 35 -14.15 -13.78 2.66
C ILE A 35 -13.68 -14.60 3.87
N TYR A 36 -14.60 -14.88 4.79
CA TYR A 36 -14.38 -15.78 5.92
C TYR A 36 -15.59 -16.69 6.08
N ASP A 37 -15.35 -18.01 6.14
CA ASP A 37 -16.39 -19.06 6.15
C ASP A 37 -17.52 -18.79 5.13
N LYS A 38 -17.13 -18.55 3.87
CA LYS A 38 -18.03 -18.25 2.73
C LYS A 38 -18.85 -16.96 2.85
N GLN A 39 -18.67 -16.16 3.91
CA GLN A 39 -19.31 -14.86 4.08
C GLN A 39 -18.37 -13.71 3.69
N ALA A 40 -18.92 -12.69 3.03
CA ALA A 40 -18.16 -11.49 2.67
C ALA A 40 -17.98 -10.58 3.89
N LEU A 41 -16.74 -10.39 4.32
CA LEU A 41 -16.36 -9.46 5.39
C LEU A 41 -16.09 -8.04 4.89
N GLY A 42 -15.73 -7.90 3.61
CA GLY A 42 -15.27 -6.62 3.07
C GLY A 42 -14.51 -6.78 1.75
N ILE A 43 -13.62 -5.82 1.47
CA ILE A 43 -12.78 -5.77 0.29
C ILE A 43 -11.36 -5.29 0.64
N LEU A 44 -10.35 -5.92 0.05
CA LEU A 44 -8.97 -5.45 0.04
C LEU A 44 -8.77 -4.72 -1.28
N VAL A 45 -8.63 -3.39 -1.21
CA VAL A 45 -8.47 -2.49 -2.34
C VAL A 45 -7.00 -2.16 -2.51
N PHE A 46 -6.53 -2.26 -3.74
CA PHE A 46 -5.24 -1.72 -4.17
C PHE A 46 -5.55 -0.55 -5.09
N SER A 47 -4.87 0.57 -4.89
CA SER A 47 -5.00 1.74 -5.77
C SER A 47 -4.55 1.42 -7.20
N ARG A 48 -4.75 2.39 -8.09
CA ARG A 48 -3.92 2.51 -9.28
C ARG A 48 -2.47 2.72 -8.84
N GLU A 49 -1.57 2.09 -9.56
CA GLU A 49 -0.13 2.25 -9.42
C GLU A 49 0.33 3.69 -9.73
N TRP A 50 1.38 4.12 -9.05
CA TRP A 50 2.11 5.33 -9.42
C TRP A 50 3.60 5.07 -9.47
N TYR A 51 4.30 5.87 -10.28
CA TYR A 51 5.71 5.74 -10.59
C TYR A 51 6.47 6.84 -9.87
N HIS A 52 7.63 6.53 -9.29
CA HIS A 52 8.44 7.51 -8.57
C HIS A 52 9.94 7.32 -8.80
N ASP A 53 10.68 8.43 -8.79
CA ASP A 53 12.14 8.44 -8.78
C ASP A 53 12.63 8.42 -7.33
N SER A 54 13.12 7.28 -6.85
CA SER A 54 13.79 7.18 -5.54
C SER A 54 12.96 7.80 -4.39
N ARG A 55 11.65 7.50 -4.35
CA ARG A 55 10.65 8.10 -3.45
C ARG A 55 10.49 9.63 -3.59
N HIS A 56 10.56 10.13 -4.81
CA HIS A 56 10.31 11.52 -5.18
C HIS A 56 9.57 11.62 -6.52
N ASN A 57 9.06 12.81 -6.83
CA ASN A 57 8.52 13.17 -8.14
C ASN A 57 7.42 12.24 -8.67
N ALA A 58 6.56 11.73 -7.79
CA ALA A 58 5.61 10.69 -8.14
C ALA A 58 4.51 11.11 -9.14
N ALA A 59 4.06 10.18 -9.99
CA ALA A 59 2.99 10.39 -10.97
C ALA A 59 2.23 9.10 -11.32
N TYR A 60 0.95 9.21 -11.67
CA TYR A 60 0.14 8.10 -12.21
C TYR A 60 0.49 7.71 -13.66
N THR A 61 1.39 8.46 -14.31
CA THR A 61 1.95 8.14 -15.62
C THR A 61 3.40 7.75 -15.42
N PRO A 62 3.89 6.67 -16.06
CA PRO A 62 5.30 6.32 -16.06
C PRO A 62 6.21 7.46 -16.53
N ARG A 63 7.48 7.38 -16.17
CA ARG A 63 8.53 8.35 -16.53
C ARG A 63 9.85 7.62 -16.70
N ASP A 64 10.67 8.12 -17.62
CA ASP A 64 12.01 7.59 -17.96
C ASP A 64 12.95 7.47 -16.74
N ASN A 65 12.75 8.30 -15.70
CA ASN A 65 13.53 8.29 -14.46
C ASN A 65 12.83 7.60 -13.27
N ALA A 66 11.70 6.91 -13.49
CA ALA A 66 11.05 6.15 -12.42
C ALA A 66 11.94 4.97 -12.00
N THR A 67 12.16 4.80 -10.71
CA THR A 67 13.01 3.72 -10.16
C THR A 67 12.20 2.64 -9.43
N GLY A 68 10.90 2.86 -9.27
CA GLY A 68 9.97 2.01 -8.53
C GLY A 68 8.52 2.47 -8.67
N VAL A 69 7.63 1.71 -8.04
CA VAL A 69 6.17 1.82 -8.17
C VAL A 69 5.54 1.77 -6.77
N GLY A 70 4.52 2.58 -6.49
CA GLY A 70 3.78 2.58 -5.22
C GLY A 70 2.28 2.29 -5.34
N LEU A 71 1.67 1.92 -4.20
CA LEU A 71 0.23 1.63 -4.04
C LEU A 71 -0.32 2.10 -2.68
N GLU A 72 -1.56 2.62 -2.67
CA GLU A 72 -2.38 2.67 -1.45
C GLU A 72 -3.10 1.32 -1.35
N ILE A 73 -2.94 0.62 -0.22
CA ILE A 73 -3.56 -0.67 0.04
C ILE A 73 -4.49 -0.53 1.24
N HIS A 74 -5.79 -0.76 1.05
CA HIS A 74 -6.82 -0.51 2.06
C HIS A 74 -7.71 -1.73 2.27
N LEU A 75 -7.89 -2.14 3.53
CA LEU A 75 -8.97 -3.05 3.90
C LEU A 75 -10.22 -2.23 4.24
N PHE A 76 -11.24 -2.28 3.39
CA PHE A 76 -12.55 -1.71 3.70
C PHE A 76 -13.53 -2.80 4.13
N PRO A 77 -14.35 -2.56 5.17
CA PRO A 77 -15.30 -3.54 5.68
C PRO A 77 -16.57 -3.69 4.80
N SER A 78 -16.69 -2.86 3.77
CA SER A 78 -17.57 -3.04 2.61
C SER A 78 -17.15 -2.05 1.52
N ARG A 79 -17.76 -2.10 0.33
CA ARG A 79 -17.61 -1.06 -0.71
C ARG A 79 -18.03 0.35 -0.25
N GLN A 80 -18.67 0.48 0.92
CA GLN A 80 -19.16 1.73 1.47
C GLN A 80 -18.38 2.16 2.74
N GLY A 81 -17.25 1.51 3.05
CA GLY A 81 -16.38 1.88 4.17
C GLY A 81 -16.90 1.52 5.57
N HIS A 82 -18.10 0.92 5.69
CA HIS A 82 -18.69 0.51 6.96
C HIS A 82 -18.92 -1.00 7.04
N LEU A 83 -18.65 -1.60 8.21
CA LEU A 83 -19.06 -2.97 8.56
C LEU A 83 -20.59 -3.05 8.55
N GLN A 84 -21.18 -3.47 7.42
CA GLN A 84 -22.63 -3.70 7.34
C GLN A 84 -23.09 -4.93 8.13
N HIS A 85 -22.16 -5.79 8.52
CA HIS A 85 -22.37 -6.97 9.33
C HIS A 85 -21.54 -6.83 10.60
N GLY A 86 -22.03 -7.38 11.72
CA GLY A 86 -21.23 -7.46 12.95
C GLY A 86 -19.92 -8.21 12.71
N ASN A 87 -18.97 -8.08 13.64
CA ASN A 87 -17.63 -8.68 13.57
C ASN A 87 -17.67 -10.22 13.47
N PHE A 88 -17.98 -10.75 12.29
CA PHE A 88 -18.37 -12.13 12.06
C PHE A 88 -17.19 -13.09 12.20
N ALA A 89 -16.02 -12.68 11.71
CA ALA A 89 -14.77 -13.39 11.92
C ALA A 89 -14.20 -13.22 13.34
N GLN A 90 -14.83 -12.42 14.21
CA GLN A 90 -14.39 -12.19 15.59
C GLN A 90 -12.91 -11.73 15.64
N CYS A 91 -12.56 -10.76 14.80
CA CYS A 91 -11.23 -10.15 14.76
C CYS A 91 -11.10 -9.14 15.90
N ASP A 92 -10.04 -9.23 16.69
CA ASP A 92 -9.72 -8.16 17.65
C ASP A 92 -9.10 -6.96 16.93
N GLN A 93 -8.34 -7.22 15.85
CA GLN A 93 -7.83 -6.21 14.93
C GLN A 93 -7.72 -6.78 13.51
N TYR A 94 -7.80 -5.91 12.51
CA TYR A 94 -7.37 -6.23 11.15
C TYR A 94 -5.95 -5.71 10.93
N ARG A 95 -5.08 -6.57 10.41
CA ARG A 95 -3.65 -6.27 10.15
C ARG A 95 -3.27 -6.53 8.70
N VAL A 96 -2.08 -6.05 8.30
CA VAL A 96 -1.46 -6.38 7.01
C VAL A 96 -0.13 -7.08 7.22
N ILE A 97 0.10 -8.20 6.52
CA ILE A 97 1.41 -8.83 6.35
C ILE A 97 1.78 -8.74 4.88
N GLN A 98 3.04 -8.41 4.58
CA GLN A 98 3.59 -8.40 3.23
C GLN A 98 4.83 -9.30 3.16
N VAL A 99 4.93 -10.08 2.09
CA VAL A 99 6.13 -10.85 1.74
C VAL A 99 6.67 -10.33 0.41
N ARG A 100 7.96 -9.95 0.40
CA ARG A 100 8.68 -9.54 -0.80
C ARG A 100 9.35 -10.75 -1.45
N HIS A 101 9.26 -10.87 -2.77
CA HIS A 101 10.11 -11.72 -3.59
C HIS A 101 10.93 -10.89 -4.59
N THR A 102 12.25 -11.12 -4.68
CA THR A 102 13.12 -10.46 -5.68
C THR A 102 14.24 -11.38 -6.15
N ASN A 103 14.66 -11.21 -7.41
CA ASN A 103 15.86 -11.84 -7.98
C ASN A 103 17.12 -10.96 -7.86
N ALA A 104 17.01 -9.77 -7.27
CA ALA A 104 18.14 -8.87 -7.10
C ALA A 104 19.26 -9.50 -6.25
N ARG A 105 20.48 -8.98 -6.41
CA ARG A 105 21.63 -9.29 -5.57
C ARG A 105 21.39 -8.76 -4.16
N LEU A 106 21.27 -9.66 -3.19
CA LEU A 106 21.02 -9.31 -1.80
C LEU A 106 22.29 -9.43 -0.95
N ILE A 107 22.38 -8.58 0.08
CA ILE A 107 23.45 -8.57 1.06
C ILE A 107 22.93 -9.30 2.31
N PRO A 108 23.55 -10.41 2.75
CA PRO A 108 23.12 -11.12 3.95
C PRO A 108 22.97 -10.18 5.16
N PRO A 109 21.89 -10.30 5.97
CA PRO A 109 20.98 -11.45 6.07
C PRO A 109 19.76 -11.46 5.13
N GLU A 110 19.65 -10.50 4.20
CA GLU A 110 18.52 -10.41 3.25
C GLU A 110 18.34 -11.70 2.42
N ARG A 111 17.08 -12.11 2.22
CA ARG A 111 16.68 -13.27 1.40
C ARG A 111 15.79 -12.85 0.22
N SER A 112 15.85 -13.65 -0.85
CA SER A 112 15.08 -13.43 -2.08
C SER A 112 13.58 -13.41 -1.80
N VAL A 113 13.09 -14.33 -0.97
CA VAL A 113 11.75 -14.30 -0.36
C VAL A 113 11.88 -14.02 1.13
N GLN A 114 11.21 -12.98 1.64
CA GLN A 114 11.15 -12.69 3.08
C GLN A 114 9.92 -11.82 3.45
N ILE A 115 9.58 -11.81 4.74
CA ILE A 115 8.62 -10.85 5.30
C ILE A 115 9.21 -9.44 5.12
N ASP A 116 8.43 -8.55 4.53
CA ASP A 116 8.87 -7.22 4.10
C ASP A 116 8.72 -6.20 5.23
N VAL A 117 9.47 -6.35 6.32
CA VAL A 117 9.44 -5.38 7.44
C VAL A 117 10.84 -4.98 7.89
N PRO A 118 11.02 -3.74 8.41
CA PRO A 118 12.32 -3.24 8.85
C PRO A 118 13.02 -4.12 9.88
N ASP A 119 14.35 -4.08 9.84
CA ASP A 119 15.22 -4.68 10.86
C ASP A 119 14.86 -4.15 12.26
N GLY A 120 14.58 -5.06 13.19
CA GLY A 120 14.15 -4.76 14.55
C GLY A 120 12.64 -4.88 14.82
N PHE A 121 11.81 -5.14 13.81
CA PHE A 121 10.39 -5.45 14.04
C PHE A 121 10.20 -6.76 14.80
N LEU A 122 9.41 -6.72 15.88
CA LEU A 122 9.06 -7.89 16.70
C LEU A 122 7.88 -8.71 16.12
N HIS A 123 7.16 -8.15 15.15
CA HIS A 123 5.95 -8.75 14.56
C HIS A 123 5.97 -8.57 13.03
N PRO A 124 5.34 -9.47 12.24
CA PRO A 124 5.45 -9.54 10.79
C PRO A 124 4.58 -8.51 10.05
N PHE A 125 4.14 -7.47 10.76
CA PHE A 125 3.05 -6.62 10.35
C PHE A 125 3.56 -5.34 9.68
N TYR A 126 3.07 -5.09 8.46
CA TYR A 126 3.46 -3.97 7.61
C TYR A 126 2.79 -2.64 8.02
N ASP A 127 1.66 -2.72 8.71
CA ASP A 127 0.89 -1.60 9.24
C ASP A 127 1.41 -1.11 10.62
N ALA A 128 2.73 -0.97 10.73
CA ALA A 128 3.41 -0.55 11.96
C ALA A 128 4.55 0.46 11.68
N ALA A 129 4.77 1.38 12.62
CA ALA A 129 5.80 2.43 12.48
C ALA A 129 7.22 1.82 12.42
N PRO A 130 8.11 2.31 11.54
CA PRO A 130 8.03 3.59 10.82
C PRO A 130 7.38 3.50 9.43
N LEU A 131 6.81 2.35 9.03
CA LEU A 131 6.11 2.22 7.74
C LEU A 131 4.86 3.10 7.72
N GLU A 132 4.50 3.60 6.54
CA GLU A 132 3.38 4.51 6.36
C GLU A 132 2.05 3.73 6.33
N HIS A 133 1.21 3.95 7.34
CA HIS A 133 -0.03 3.21 7.54
C HIS A 133 -1.12 4.08 8.19
N GLY A 134 -2.34 3.54 8.27
CA GLY A 134 -3.45 4.19 8.93
C GLY A 134 -4.52 3.19 9.38
N TYR A 135 -5.36 3.59 10.33
CA TYR A 135 -6.48 2.79 10.85
C TYR A 135 -7.72 3.66 10.99
N ASN A 136 -8.90 3.06 10.80
CA ASN A 136 -10.20 3.75 10.85
C ASN A 136 -10.20 5.02 9.98
N SER A 137 -10.88 6.08 10.45
CA SER A 137 -10.75 7.43 9.90
C SER A 137 -9.38 8.01 10.23
N HIS A 138 -8.52 8.14 9.22
CA HIS A 138 -7.17 8.66 9.34
C HIS A 138 -6.85 9.69 8.26
N GLN A 139 -5.71 10.36 8.41
CA GLN A 139 -5.13 11.22 7.39
C GLN A 139 -4.05 10.44 6.64
N THR A 140 -3.93 10.63 5.33
CA THR A 140 -2.80 10.11 4.53
C THR A 140 -1.45 10.55 5.13
N PRO A 141 -0.33 9.93 4.73
CA PRO A 141 1.00 10.27 5.25
C PRO A 141 1.35 11.76 5.12
N ILE A 142 2.27 12.21 5.97
CA ILE A 142 2.74 13.60 5.97
C ILE A 142 3.72 13.83 4.82
N ASP A 143 4.56 12.82 4.52
CA ASP A 143 5.36 12.84 3.32
C ASP A 143 4.47 12.55 2.10
N SER A 144 4.60 13.38 1.08
CA SER A 144 3.91 13.22 -0.20
C SER A 144 4.86 13.40 -1.39
N ARG A 145 6.18 13.42 -1.16
CA ARG A 145 7.18 13.53 -2.23
C ARG A 145 7.13 12.34 -3.18
N ASP A 146 6.83 11.17 -2.63
CA ASP A 146 6.67 9.89 -3.30
C ASP A 146 5.21 9.55 -3.64
N LYS A 147 4.26 10.47 -3.45
CA LYS A 147 2.84 10.28 -3.74
C LYS A 147 2.37 11.23 -4.87
N PRO A 148 1.50 10.80 -5.80
CA PRO A 148 1.07 11.61 -6.95
C PRO A 148 -0.02 12.66 -6.61
N TRP A 149 -0.53 12.68 -5.38
CA TRP A 149 -1.45 13.70 -4.86
C TRP A 149 -0.72 14.70 -3.95
N GLN A 150 -1.38 15.81 -3.61
CA GLN A 150 -0.80 16.91 -2.84
C GLN A 150 -1.62 17.22 -1.59
N GLY A 151 -0.92 17.40 -0.47
CA GLY A 151 -1.54 17.62 0.84
C GLY A 151 -1.97 16.32 1.52
N ARG A 152 -2.65 16.46 2.66
CA ARG A 152 -3.17 15.33 3.44
C ARG A 152 -4.66 15.17 3.19
N HIS A 153 -5.07 13.96 2.81
CA HIS A 153 -6.47 13.63 2.57
C HIS A 153 -7.00 12.76 3.72
N SER A 154 -8.28 12.88 4.03
CA SER A 154 -8.93 11.92 4.92
C SER A 154 -9.21 10.62 4.16
N ARG A 155 -8.93 9.49 4.79
CA ARG A 155 -9.26 8.13 4.35
C ARG A 155 -10.01 7.43 5.49
N ALA A 156 -10.81 6.41 5.17
CA ALA A 156 -11.59 5.65 6.15
C ALA A 156 -11.59 4.16 5.78
N SER A 157 -10.70 3.38 6.40
CA SER A 157 -10.54 1.93 6.18
C SER A 157 -10.14 1.25 7.50
N GLU A 158 -10.40 -0.03 7.69
CA GLU A 158 -10.01 -0.75 8.91
C GLU A 158 -8.49 -0.63 9.13
N VAL A 159 -7.73 -0.90 8.06
CA VAL A 159 -6.30 -0.67 7.95
C VAL A 159 -5.97 -0.11 6.56
N ALA A 160 -4.93 0.70 6.48
CA ALA A 160 -4.32 1.25 5.27
C ALA A 160 -2.80 1.10 5.33
N VAL A 161 -2.19 0.83 4.18
CA VAL A 161 -0.74 0.83 3.94
C VAL A 161 -0.45 1.70 2.73
N TYR A 162 0.62 2.48 2.79
CA TYR A 162 1.08 3.36 1.71
C TYR A 162 2.49 2.92 1.30
N ASP A 163 2.57 1.99 0.35
CA ASP A 163 3.84 1.38 -0.04
C ASP A 163 4.47 2.07 -1.25
N THR A 164 5.79 2.27 -1.21
CA THR A 164 6.62 2.92 -2.23
C THR A 164 7.98 2.21 -2.38
N PRO A 165 8.00 0.94 -2.84
CA PRO A 165 9.22 0.19 -3.08
C PRO A 165 9.98 0.71 -4.29
N TYR A 166 11.31 0.78 -4.16
CA TYR A 166 12.24 0.86 -5.26
C TYR A 166 13.46 0.01 -4.95
N ILE A 167 14.27 -0.27 -5.96
CA ILE A 167 15.57 -0.91 -5.82
C ILE A 167 16.60 -0.18 -6.69
N SER A 168 17.87 -0.13 -6.28
CA SER A 168 18.93 0.51 -7.08
C SER A 168 19.48 -0.45 -8.15
N ASP A 169 19.92 0.07 -9.30
CA ASP A 169 20.54 -0.75 -10.36
C ASP A 169 21.80 -1.46 -9.87
N GLY A 170 22.50 -0.91 -8.87
CA GLY A 170 23.64 -1.55 -8.20
C GLY A 170 23.34 -2.89 -7.51
N TYR A 171 22.07 -3.29 -7.38
CA TYR A 171 21.65 -4.62 -6.92
C TYR A 171 21.28 -5.57 -8.08
N GLY A 172 21.52 -5.21 -9.33
CA GLY A 172 21.20 -6.06 -10.48
C GLY A 172 22.13 -7.27 -10.68
N ILE A 173 21.74 -8.11 -11.64
CA ILE A 173 22.49 -9.29 -12.08
C ILE A 173 22.59 -9.23 -13.61
N GLU A 174 23.81 -9.38 -14.12
CA GLU A 174 24.07 -9.27 -15.57
C GLU A 174 23.29 -10.31 -16.37
N GLY A 175 22.63 -9.85 -17.44
CA GLY A 175 21.75 -10.68 -18.26
C GLY A 175 20.38 -11.01 -17.64
N GLN A 176 19.96 -10.31 -16.58
CA GLN A 176 18.64 -10.49 -15.96
C GLN A 176 17.97 -9.14 -15.67
N ASP A 177 16.67 -9.06 -15.92
CA ASP A 177 15.84 -7.94 -15.47
C ASP A 177 15.73 -7.95 -13.94
N ILE A 178 15.60 -6.78 -13.32
CA ILE A 178 15.39 -6.67 -11.88
C ILE A 178 13.89 -6.74 -11.58
N PHE A 179 13.47 -7.84 -10.97
CA PHE A 179 12.09 -8.08 -10.53
C PHE A 179 11.95 -7.83 -9.02
N VAL A 180 10.90 -7.12 -8.63
CA VAL A 180 10.46 -7.01 -7.24
C VAL A 180 8.95 -7.24 -7.18
N GLY A 181 8.55 -8.36 -6.57
CA GLY A 181 7.18 -8.76 -6.34
C GLY A 181 6.82 -8.76 -4.86
N PHE A 182 5.54 -8.61 -4.60
CA PHE A 182 4.95 -8.55 -3.26
C PHE A 182 3.70 -9.41 -3.21
N GLU A 183 3.50 -10.09 -2.10
CA GLU A 183 2.22 -10.67 -1.72
C GLU A 183 1.75 -10.01 -0.43
N THR A 184 0.70 -9.20 -0.53
CA THR A 184 0.13 -8.41 0.57
C THR A 184 -1.17 -9.06 1.01
N CYS A 185 -1.24 -9.51 2.26
CA CYS A 185 -2.39 -10.22 2.83
C CYS A 185 -3.02 -9.46 3.99
N ALA A 186 -4.35 -9.37 3.99
CA ALA A 186 -5.14 -8.91 5.12
C ALA A 186 -5.32 -10.05 6.13
N VAL A 187 -5.08 -9.77 7.41
CA VAL A 187 -5.10 -10.74 8.50
C VAL A 187 -6.10 -10.31 9.58
N CYS A 188 -6.92 -11.25 10.02
CA CYS A 188 -7.76 -11.14 11.22
C CYS A 188 -6.95 -11.64 12.41
N THR A 189 -6.56 -10.75 13.32
CA THR A 189 -5.78 -11.13 14.50
C THR A 189 -6.65 -11.27 15.75
N ARG A 190 -6.30 -12.21 16.63
CA ARG A 190 -7.11 -12.58 17.81
C ARG A 190 -6.24 -12.89 19.02
N ASN A 191 -6.51 -12.24 20.16
CA ASN A 191 -5.68 -12.34 21.37
C ASN A 191 -5.67 -13.72 22.04
N GLN A 192 -6.68 -14.56 21.77
CA GLN A 192 -6.88 -15.87 22.42
C GLN A 192 -7.28 -16.99 21.45
N ARG A 193 -7.08 -16.78 20.14
CA ARG A 193 -7.42 -17.75 19.10
C ARG A 193 -6.36 -17.73 18.01
N TYR A 194 -6.50 -18.62 17.04
CA TYR A 194 -5.70 -18.58 15.84
C TYR A 194 -5.99 -17.31 15.05
N ASP A 195 -4.96 -16.75 14.44
CA ASP A 195 -5.06 -15.68 13.46
C ASP A 195 -5.43 -16.27 12.10
N THR A 196 -6.11 -15.50 11.24
CA THR A 196 -6.56 -15.99 9.93
C THR A 196 -6.25 -14.99 8.82
N ILE A 197 -5.60 -15.45 7.76
CA ILE A 197 -5.44 -14.71 6.51
C ILE A 197 -6.79 -14.70 5.78
N LEU A 198 -7.29 -13.52 5.40
CA LEU A 198 -8.65 -13.34 4.87
C LEU A 198 -8.71 -13.13 3.35
N ALA A 199 -7.67 -12.51 2.80
CA ALA A 199 -7.48 -12.23 1.38
C ALA A 199 -6.05 -11.76 1.13
N CYS A 200 -5.53 -12.02 -0.05
CA CYS A 200 -4.21 -11.60 -0.51
C CYS A 200 -4.29 -10.97 -1.91
N GLY A 201 -3.34 -10.10 -2.22
CA GLY A 201 -3.06 -9.66 -3.59
C GLY A 201 -1.58 -9.77 -3.89
N THR A 202 -1.25 -10.41 -5.01
CA THR A 202 0.12 -10.40 -5.56
C THR A 202 0.27 -9.29 -6.59
N TRP A 203 1.34 -8.52 -6.48
CA TRP A 203 1.67 -7.38 -7.35
C TRP A 203 3.20 -7.20 -7.42
N GLY A 204 3.68 -6.25 -8.22
CA GLY A 204 5.10 -5.94 -8.28
C GLY A 204 5.47 -5.12 -9.48
N TYR A 205 6.75 -5.09 -9.81
CA TYR A 205 7.27 -4.52 -11.05
C TYR A 205 8.54 -5.25 -11.49
N GLN A 206 8.84 -5.15 -12.78
CA GLN A 206 10.14 -5.50 -13.35
C GLN A 206 10.75 -4.29 -14.05
N ARG A 207 12.06 -4.34 -14.29
CA ARG A 207 12.75 -3.38 -15.16
C ARG A 207 14.04 -3.99 -15.70
N ASP A 208 14.50 -3.52 -16.85
CA ASP A 208 15.79 -3.95 -17.40
C ASP A 208 16.95 -3.59 -16.46
N TYR A 209 17.96 -4.46 -16.36
CA TYR A 209 19.23 -4.13 -15.69
C TYR A 209 20.19 -3.43 -16.64
N LEU A 210 20.66 -2.24 -16.28
CA LEU A 210 21.53 -1.41 -17.14
C LEU A 210 23.03 -1.57 -16.84
N GLY A 211 23.45 -2.73 -16.30
CA GLY A 211 24.87 -3.06 -16.12
C GLY A 211 25.56 -2.28 -14.99
N GLY A 212 24.81 -1.70 -14.05
CA GLY A 212 25.35 -0.84 -12.99
C GLY A 212 25.65 0.59 -13.44
N MET A 213 25.21 0.97 -14.65
CA MET A 213 25.23 2.36 -15.11
C MET A 213 24.22 3.18 -14.30
N THR A 214 24.45 4.49 -14.16
CA THR A 214 23.51 5.41 -13.49
C THR A 214 22.27 5.75 -14.34
N GLY A 215 21.89 4.86 -15.26
CA GLY A 215 20.67 4.96 -16.04
C GLY A 215 19.50 4.32 -15.29
N TRP A 216 18.29 4.64 -15.72
CA TRP A 216 17.08 3.97 -15.26
C TRP A 216 16.27 3.57 -16.49
N THR A 217 15.62 2.42 -16.41
CA THR A 217 14.52 2.04 -17.31
C THR A 217 13.21 2.23 -16.58
N GLU A 218 12.18 2.58 -17.34
CA GLU A 218 10.80 2.63 -16.85
C GLU A 218 10.40 1.26 -16.27
N PRO A 219 9.91 1.18 -15.02
CA PRO A 219 9.52 -0.09 -14.43
C PRO A 219 8.16 -0.52 -14.98
N GLU A 220 8.07 -1.72 -15.54
CA GLU A 220 6.80 -2.32 -15.95
C GLU A 220 6.06 -2.83 -14.71
N PHE A 221 4.89 -2.25 -14.42
CA PHE A 221 4.04 -2.72 -13.32
C PHE A 221 3.39 -4.06 -13.63
N HIS A 222 3.48 -5.02 -12.70
CA HIS A 222 2.78 -6.28 -12.75
C HIS A 222 1.42 -6.17 -12.04
N PRO A 223 0.28 -6.24 -12.77
CA PRO A 223 -1.03 -5.95 -12.22
C PRO A 223 -1.47 -6.90 -11.09
N VAL A 224 -2.18 -6.33 -10.12
CA VAL A 224 -2.65 -7.04 -8.92
C VAL A 224 -3.53 -8.25 -9.25
N LYS A 225 -3.11 -9.43 -8.78
CA LYS A 225 -3.85 -10.70 -8.84
C LYS A 225 -4.33 -11.09 -7.44
N CYS A 226 -5.64 -11.17 -7.27
CA CYS A 226 -6.26 -11.54 -6.00
C CYS A 226 -6.17 -13.04 -5.74
N SER A 227 -5.99 -13.40 -4.47
CA SER A 227 -6.17 -14.77 -3.95
C SER A 227 -6.93 -14.73 -2.63
N ASN A 228 -7.70 -15.78 -2.34
CA ASN A 228 -8.35 -15.94 -1.03
C ASN A 228 -7.45 -16.68 -0.03
N THR A 229 -6.39 -17.33 -0.51
CA THR A 229 -5.39 -18.05 0.30
C THR A 229 -3.98 -17.52 0.00
N PRO A 230 -3.07 -17.53 0.98
CA PRO A 230 -1.68 -17.16 0.74
C PRO A 230 -0.97 -18.19 -0.15
N SER A 231 0.05 -17.78 -0.90
CA SER A 231 0.90 -18.70 -1.65
C SER A 231 1.78 -19.56 -0.73
N ALA A 232 2.29 -20.66 -1.29
CA ALA A 232 3.28 -21.49 -0.60
C ALA A 232 4.57 -20.70 -0.24
N GLN A 233 4.96 -19.72 -1.07
CA GLN A 233 6.12 -18.86 -0.78
C GLN A 233 5.84 -17.93 0.41
N PHE A 234 4.64 -17.38 0.51
CA PHE A 234 4.22 -16.57 1.66
C PHE A 234 4.18 -17.39 2.96
N GLN A 235 3.59 -18.60 2.91
CA GLN A 235 3.57 -19.53 4.05
C GLN A 235 4.99 -19.93 4.49
N GLN A 236 5.88 -20.23 3.53
CA GLN A 236 7.28 -20.56 3.80
C GLN A 236 8.04 -19.37 4.41
N ALA A 237 7.86 -18.16 3.89
CA ALA A 237 8.50 -16.95 4.42
C ALA A 237 8.09 -16.64 5.87
N LEU A 238 6.83 -16.91 6.22
CA LEU A 238 6.36 -16.84 7.60
C LEU A 238 6.98 -17.92 8.49
N HIS A 239 7.02 -19.18 8.01
CA HIS A 239 7.54 -20.30 8.80
C HIS A 239 9.06 -20.25 9.03
N GLU A 240 9.83 -19.80 8.04
CA GLU A 240 11.30 -19.72 8.08
C GLU A 240 11.83 -18.40 8.66
N SER A 241 10.95 -17.52 9.14
CA SER A 241 11.32 -16.24 9.73
C SER A 241 11.97 -16.43 11.11
N THR A 242 13.28 -16.66 11.11
CA THR A 242 14.08 -16.71 12.35
C THR A 242 14.27 -15.35 13.02
N ARG A 243 13.80 -14.26 12.38
CA ARG A 243 13.93 -12.87 12.84
C ARG A 243 12.74 -12.39 13.65
N ILE A 244 11.57 -12.98 13.43
CA ILE A 244 10.30 -12.53 14.00
C ILE A 244 9.68 -13.72 14.72
N ASP A 245 9.69 -13.70 16.05
CA ASP A 245 9.00 -14.69 16.88
C ASP A 245 7.48 -14.43 16.80
N TYR A 246 6.89 -14.85 15.68
CA TYR A 246 5.45 -14.84 15.49
C TYR A 246 4.84 -16.18 15.90
N SER A 247 4.96 -16.48 17.19
CA SER A 247 4.42 -17.68 17.84
C SER A 247 2.90 -17.66 18.06
N TYR A 248 2.21 -16.56 17.70
CA TYR A 248 0.75 -16.48 17.67
C TYR A 248 0.18 -17.25 16.47
N TRP A 249 0.03 -18.57 16.64
CA TRP A 249 -1.07 -19.39 16.13
C TRP A 249 -1.70 -18.94 14.78
N LEU A 250 -0.94 -18.76 13.70
CA LEU A 250 -1.52 -18.51 12.38
C LEU A 250 -2.14 -19.80 11.83
N ASP A 251 -3.45 -19.84 11.70
CA ASP A 251 -4.12 -20.91 10.95
C ASP A 251 -4.17 -20.53 9.46
N TRP A 252 -3.09 -20.91 8.78
CA TRP A 252 -2.99 -20.89 7.32
C TRP A 252 -3.47 -22.21 6.68
N ARG A 253 -3.96 -23.16 7.48
CA ARG A 253 -4.40 -24.50 7.04
C ARG A 253 -5.92 -24.60 6.94
N THR A 254 -6.55 -23.59 6.33
CA THR A 254 -7.92 -23.76 5.82
C THR A 254 -7.91 -24.83 4.73
N GLU A 255 -8.77 -25.83 4.89
CA GLU A 255 -8.89 -27.06 4.06
C GLU A 255 -8.99 -26.82 2.54
#